data_AF-A0A969EJX5-F1
#
_entry.id   AF-A0A969EJX5-F1
#
_cell.length_a   1.000
_cell.length_b   1.000
_cell.length_c   1.000
_cell.angle_alpha   90.00
_cell.angle_beta   90.00
_cell.angle_gamma   90.00
#
_symmetry.space_group_name_H-M   'P 1'
#
loop_
_entity.id
_entity.type
_entity.pdbx_description
1 polymer ?
#
loop_
_entity_poly.entity_id
_entity_poly.type
_entity_poly.pdbx_seq_one_letter_code
_entity_poly.pdbx_strand_id
1 'polypeptide(L)' 'GSAALDLCYVAAGRFDGFWELRLSPWDVAAGGLIAQEAGAKVTNTRGGKDYLSPIPSLIAANSAIHAQMLAVLQED' A
#
# COMPACT_ATOMS: atom_id res chain seq x y z
N GLY A 1 -8.67 -11.43 1.52
CA GLY A 1 -8.80 -10.27 2.41
C GLY A 1 -9.64 -9.21 1.72
N SER A 2 -9.84 -8.06 2.35
CA SER A 2 -10.44 -6.89 1.70
C SER A 2 -9.38 -5.81 1.69
N ALA A 3 -8.75 -5.59 0.54
CA ALA A 3 -7.64 -4.63 0.43
C ALA A 3 -8.03 -3.22 0.91
N ALA A 4 -9.27 -2.80 0.63
CA ALA A 4 -9.81 -1.54 1.13
C ALA A 4 -9.85 -1.48 2.67
N LEU A 5 -10.21 -2.57 3.35
CA LEU A 5 -10.21 -2.63 4.81
C LEU A 5 -8.79 -2.71 5.38
N ASP A 6 -7.92 -3.50 4.74
CA ASP A 6 -6.52 -3.67 5.15
C ASP A 6 -5.76 -2.33 5.07
N LEU A 7 -6.02 -1.53 4.04
CA LEU A 7 -5.55 -0.14 3.92
C LEU A 7 -6.08 0.77 5.05
N CYS A 8 -7.37 0.67 5.39
CA CYS A 8 -7.92 1.40 6.53
C CYS A 8 -7.30 0.97 7.86
N TYR A 9 -6.85 -0.28 7.98
CA TYR A 9 -6.15 -0.77 9.16
C TYR A 9 -4.72 -0.25 9.26
N VAL A 10 -4.03 -0.06 8.12
CA VAL A 10 -2.76 0.70 8.11
C VAL A 10 -2.99 2.15 8.55
N ALA A 11 -4.02 2.81 8.00
CA ALA A 11 -4.36 4.19 8.37
C ALA A 11 -4.69 4.34 9.87
N ALA A 12 -5.37 3.35 10.45
CA ALA A 12 -5.72 3.32 11.86
C ALA A 12 -4.59 2.82 12.79
N GLY A 13 -3.40 2.52 12.27
CA GLY A 13 -2.27 2.00 13.04
C GLY A 13 -2.52 0.58 13.62
N ARG A 14 -3.48 -0.16 13.07
CA ARG A 14 -3.72 -1.57 13.44
C ARG A 14 -2.76 -2.51 12.74
N PHE A 15 -2.40 -2.17 11.50
CA PHE A 15 -1.36 -2.86 10.73
C PHE A 15 -0.18 -1.92 10.53
N ASP A 16 1.02 -2.46 10.68
CA ASP A 16 2.27 -1.75 10.44
C ASP A 16 2.53 -1.52 8.95
N GLY A 17 2.01 -2.41 8.10
CA GLY A 17 2.08 -2.32 6.65
C GLY A 17 1.20 -3.34 5.95
N PHE A 18 0.90 -3.08 4.69
CA PHE A 18 0.09 -3.91 3.80
C PHE A 18 0.67 -3.87 2.39
N TRP A 19 0.67 -5.01 1.70
CA TRP A 19 1.06 -5.10 0.30
C TRP A 19 0.24 -6.18 -0.40
N GLU A 20 -0.06 -5.97 -1.68
CA GLU A 20 -0.76 -6.97 -2.49
C GLU A 20 -0.53 -6.73 -3.99
N LEU A 21 -0.69 -7.80 -4.78
CA LEU A 21 -0.54 -7.81 -6.24
C LEU A 21 -1.90 -8.09 -6.90
N ARG A 22 -2.07 -7.61 -8.13
CA ARG A 22 -3.25 -7.93 -8.97
C ARG A 22 -4.58 -7.49 -8.38
N LEU A 23 -4.60 -6.29 -7.78
CA LEU A 23 -5.83 -5.66 -7.31
C LEU A 23 -6.58 -4.96 -8.44
N SER A 24 -7.86 -4.67 -8.23
CA SER A 24 -8.58 -3.73 -9.11
C SER A 24 -8.43 -2.29 -8.59
N PRO A 25 -8.52 -1.26 -9.44
CA PRO A 25 -8.40 0.13 -8.99
C PRO A 25 -9.38 0.50 -7.87
N TRP A 26 -10.60 -0.05 -7.87
CA TRP A 26 -11.61 0.19 -6.83
C TRP A 26 -11.28 -0.47 -5.48
N ASP A 27 -10.45 -1.52 -5.46
CA ASP A 27 -10.02 -2.15 -4.20
C ASP A 27 -9.03 -1.26 -3.43
N VAL A 28 -8.39 -0.31 -4.13
CA VAL A 28 -7.27 0.48 -3.61
C VAL A 28 -7.57 1.96 -3.52
N ALA A 29 -8.35 2.54 -4.45
CA ALA A 29 -8.48 3.99 -4.57
C ALA A 29 -8.92 4.69 -3.26
N ALA A 30 -9.99 4.20 -2.62
CA ALA A 30 -10.49 4.79 -1.39
C ALA A 30 -9.55 4.55 -0.20
N GLY A 31 -9.14 3.30 0.01
CA GLY A 31 -8.26 2.93 1.13
C GLY A 31 -6.87 3.58 1.01
N GLY A 32 -6.34 3.69 -0.20
CA GLY A 32 -5.05 4.29 -0.50
C GLY A 32 -5.04 5.77 -0.15
N LEU A 33 -6.07 6.52 -0.54
CA LEU A 33 -6.21 7.92 -0.16
C LEU A 33 -6.30 8.08 1.37
N ILE A 34 -7.14 7.27 2.03
CA ILE A 34 -7.28 7.30 3.50
C ILE A 34 -5.93 7.03 4.19
N ALA A 35 -5.19 6.03 3.73
CA ALA A 35 -3.86 5.73 4.26
C ALA A 35 -2.86 6.88 4.04
N GLN A 36 -2.88 7.51 2.86
CA GLN A 36 -2.03 8.67 2.55
C GLN A 36 -2.34 9.85 3.48
N GLU A 37 -3.62 10.18 3.69
CA GLU A 37 -4.03 11.27 4.60
C GLU A 37 -3.69 10.98 6.07
N ALA A 38 -3.65 9.71 6.46
CA ALA A 38 -3.17 9.28 7.77
C ALA A 38 -1.63 9.32 7.92
N GLY A 39 -0.90 9.72 6.87
CA GLY A 39 0.56 9.83 6.87
C GLY A 39 1.29 8.56 6.44
N ALA A 40 0.58 7.53 5.95
CA ALA A 40 1.22 6.37 5.34
C ALA A 40 1.80 6.72 3.97
N LYS A 41 2.94 6.11 3.65
CA LYS A 41 3.49 6.12 2.31
C LYS A 41 2.84 4.99 1.51
N VAL A 42 2.27 5.36 0.37
CA VAL A 42 1.55 4.44 -0.52
C VAL A 42 2.20 4.46 -1.91
N THR A 43 2.67 3.32 -2.38
CA THR A 43 3.35 3.15 -3.68
C THR A 43 2.96 1.83 -4.33
N ASN A 44 3.34 1.64 -5.60
CA ASN A 44 3.38 0.31 -6.18
C ASN A 44 4.55 -0.52 -5.59
N THR A 45 4.64 -1.80 -5.96
CA THR A 45 5.72 -2.68 -5.47
C THR A 45 7.12 -2.32 -5.99
N ARG A 46 7.23 -1.34 -6.89
CA ARG A 46 8.49 -0.76 -7.38
C ARG A 46 8.82 0.59 -6.73
N GLY A 47 8.01 1.05 -5.78
CA GLY A 47 8.19 2.34 -5.10
C GLY A 47 7.65 3.56 -5.88
N GLY A 48 6.99 3.35 -7.02
CA GLY A 48 6.35 4.38 -7.83
C GLY A 48 5.01 4.85 -7.24
N LYS A 49 4.64 6.11 -7.49
CA LYS A 49 3.36 6.69 -7.01
C LYS A 49 2.14 6.21 -7.81
N ASP A 50 2.36 5.51 -8.91
CA ASP A 50 1.38 5.03 -9.87
C ASP A 50 0.78 3.68 -9.46
N TYR A 51 0.41 3.54 -8.18
CA TYR A 51 -0.13 2.29 -7.61
C TYR A 51 -1.52 1.90 -8.14
N LEU A 52 -2.21 2.83 -8.81
CA LEU A 52 -3.50 2.59 -9.48
C LEU A 52 -3.33 2.17 -10.95
N SER A 53 -2.12 2.23 -11.52
CA SER A 53 -1.88 1.87 -12.91
C SER A 53 -2.12 0.38 -13.14
N PRO A 54 -2.79 -0.02 -14.24
CA PRO A 54 -2.95 -1.42 -14.60
C PRO A 54 -1.61 -2.13 -14.84
N ILE A 55 -1.31 -3.28 -14.22
CA ILE A 55 -2.08 -4.01 -13.19
C ILE A 55 -1.73 -3.43 -11.80
N PRO A 56 -2.72 -2.98 -10.99
CA PRO A 56 -2.45 -2.39 -9.69
C PRO A 56 -1.66 -3.32 -8.79
N SER A 57 -0.64 -2.75 -8.18
CA SER A 57 0.12 -3.33 -7.08
C SER A 57 0.34 -2.23 -6.06
N LEU A 58 0.47 -2.63 -4.80
CA LEU A 58 0.41 -1.69 -3.69
C LEU A 58 1.36 -2.14 -2.58
N ILE A 59 2.02 -1.16 -1.97
CA ILE A 59 2.62 -1.22 -0.65
C ILE A 59 2.15 0.03 0.10
N ALA A 60 1.61 -0.14 1.31
CA ALA A 60 1.18 0.92 2.21
C ALA A 60 1.73 0.67 3.61
N ALA A 61 2.49 1.62 4.17
CA ALA A 61 3.03 1.56 5.53
C ALA A 61 3.51 2.96 5.96
N ASN A 62 3.92 3.14 7.22
CA ASN A 62 4.66 4.35 7.61
C ASN A 62 6.00 4.45 6.86
N SER A 63 6.62 5.63 6.80
CA SER A 63 7.85 5.85 6.01
C SER A 63 9.03 4.93 6.37
N ALA A 64 9.17 4.53 7.64
CA ALA A 64 10.27 3.67 8.08
C ALA A 64 10.05 2.22 7.62
N ILE A 65 8.85 1.68 7.83
CA ILE A 65 8.49 0.30 7.48
C ILE A 65 8.32 0.16 5.97
N HIS A 66 7.79 1.17 5.29
CA HIS A 66 7.64 1.19 3.83
C HIS A 66 8.97 0.92 3.12
N ALA A 67 10.05 1.58 3.57
CA ALA A 67 11.38 1.39 3.00
C ALA A 67 11.90 -0.04 3.19
N GLN A 68 11.63 -0.66 4.35
CA GLN A 68 12.03 -2.03 4.64
C GLN A 68 11.23 -3.04 3.82
N MET A 69 9.91 -2.87 3.74
CA MET A 69 9.04 -3.73 2.92
C MET A 69 9.43 -3.68 1.44
N LEU A 70 9.74 -2.48 0.92
CA LEU A 70 10.16 -2.32 -0.45
C LEU A 70 11.49 -3.02 -0.74
N ALA A 71 12.44 -2.98 0.20
CA ALA A 71 13.71 -3.69 0.06
C ALA A 71 13.49 -5.21 -0.04
N VAL A 72 12.70 -5.78 0.87
CA VAL A 72 12.39 -7.24 0.87
C VAL A 72 11.67 -7.66 -0.41
N LEU A 73 10.72 -6.85 -0.91
CA LEU A 73 9.98 -7.15 -2.14
C LEU A 73 10.82 -7.02 -3.42
N GLN A 74 12.03 -6.46 -3.32
CA GLN A 74 12.99 -6.30 -4.41
C GLN A 74 14.17 -7.27 -4.30
N GLU A 75 14.21 -8.12 -3.28
CA GLU A 75 15.17 -9.21 -3.20
C GLU A 75 14.81 -10.31 -4.22
N ASP A 76 15.80 -10.74 -5.01
CA ASP A 76 15.69 -11.77 -6.05
C ASP A 76 15.46 -13.19 -5.47
#